data_AF-A0A2X4SYY4-F1
#
_entry.id   AF-A0A2X4SYY4-F1
#
_cell.length_a   1.000
_cell.length_b   1.000
_cell.length_c   1.000
_cell.angle_alpha   90.00
_cell.angle_beta   90.00
_cell.angle_gamma   90.00
#
_symmetry.space_group_name_H-M   'P 1'
#
loop_
_entity.id
_entity.type
_entity.pdbx_description
1 polymer ?
#
loop_
_entity_poly.entity_id
_entity_poly.type
_entity_poly.pdbx_seq_one_letter_code
_entity_poly.pdbx_strand_id
1 'polypeptide(L)'
;MDLRDDDGLLNNGRVWLQADDIDVKPWLGKWMQDNVALQTARFSLEGWMTLSKGEIAGGDVWLKQGGASWLGDNTTHTLSVDNLTAQISREQRAGSFIFRTRGLRLMVNPGRAGP
;
A
#
# COMPACT_ATOMS: atom_id res chain seq x y z
N MET A 1 4.15 -13.70 -16.70
CA MET A 1 5.15 -14.21 -15.75
C MET A 1 4.73 -15.62 -15.39
N ASP A 2 5.55 -16.62 -15.73
CA ASP A 2 5.30 -18.02 -15.34
C ASP A 2 5.92 -18.24 -13.96
N LEU A 3 5.12 -18.67 -13.00
CA LEU A 3 5.49 -18.80 -11.58
C LEU A 3 5.78 -20.25 -11.26
N ARG A 4 6.57 -20.95 -12.08
CA ARG A 4 6.89 -22.38 -11.89
C ARG A 4 8.32 -22.52 -11.37
N ASP A 5 8.51 -23.31 -10.32
CA ASP A 5 9.82 -23.87 -9.92
C ASP A 5 9.76 -25.40 -9.94
N ASP A 6 10.76 -26.07 -9.38
CA ASP A 6 10.93 -27.53 -9.37
C ASP A 6 9.67 -28.30 -8.88
N ASP A 7 8.79 -27.68 -8.09
CA ASP A 7 7.52 -28.28 -7.60
C ASP A 7 6.26 -27.83 -8.38
N GLY A 8 6.40 -27.11 -9.49
CA GLY A 8 5.31 -26.74 -10.41
C GLY A 8 4.53 -25.46 -10.08
N LEU A 9 4.78 -24.83 -8.92
CA LEU A 9 4.32 -23.48 -8.53
C LEU A 9 5.43 -22.83 -7.68
N LEU A 10 5.61 -21.51 -7.75
CA LEU A 10 6.77 -20.81 -7.16
C LEU A 10 6.83 -21.05 -5.65
N ASN A 11 7.71 -21.96 -5.24
CA ASN A 11 7.86 -22.42 -3.87
C ASN A 11 8.88 -21.52 -3.14
N ASN A 12 9.91 -21.05 -3.84
CA ASN A 12 10.86 -20.07 -3.33
C ASN A 12 11.20 -19.01 -4.38
N GLY A 13 11.30 -17.74 -3.98
CA GLY A 13 11.73 -16.70 -4.91
C GLY A 13 11.36 -15.28 -4.51
N ARG A 14 11.60 -14.34 -5.42
CA ARG A 14 11.18 -12.95 -5.29
C ARG A 14 10.20 -12.59 -6.40
N VAL A 15 9.05 -12.06 -6.01
CA VAL A 15 8.07 -11.46 -6.91
C VAL A 15 8.25 -9.95 -6.88
N TRP A 16 8.22 -9.33 -8.05
CA TRP A 16 8.26 -7.89 -8.22
C TRP A 16 7.00 -7.41 -8.93
N LEU A 17 6.46 -6.28 -8.50
CA LEU A 17 5.32 -5.63 -9.11
C LEU A 17 5.55 -4.12 -9.11
N GLN A 18 5.23 -3.48 -10.23
CA GLN A 18 5.10 -2.03 -10.34
C GLN A 18 3.74 -1.68 -10.92
N ALA A 19 3.16 -0.61 -10.38
CA ALA A 19 1.93 -0.05 -10.89
C ALA A 19 1.99 1.47 -10.73
N ASP A 20 1.75 2.19 -11.83
CA ASP A 20 1.80 3.65 -11.85
C ASP A 20 0.39 4.22 -11.92
N ASP A 21 0.13 5.23 -11.10
CA ASP A 21 -1.13 5.99 -11.04
C ASP A 21 -2.41 5.11 -11.03
N ILE A 22 -2.44 4.12 -10.14
CA ILE A 22 -3.56 3.19 -10.00
C ILE A 22 -4.60 3.73 -9.02
N ASP A 23 -5.89 3.58 -9.36
CA ASP A 23 -6.99 3.81 -8.43
C ASP A 23 -7.08 2.63 -7.45
N VAL A 24 -6.72 2.89 -6.19
CA VAL A 24 -6.67 1.85 -5.16
C VAL A 24 -7.98 1.70 -4.39
N LYS A 25 -9.00 2.54 -4.66
CA LYS A 25 -10.30 2.47 -3.97
C LYS A 25 -10.89 1.04 -3.89
N PRO A 26 -10.82 0.21 -4.96
CA PRO A 26 -11.35 -1.15 -4.91
C PRO A 26 -10.67 -2.07 -3.88
N TRP A 27 -9.42 -1.78 -3.52
CA TRP A 27 -8.62 -2.59 -2.58
C TRP A 27 -8.64 -2.06 -1.15
N LEU A 28 -9.20 -0.87 -0.93
CA LEU A 28 -9.38 -0.34 0.42
C LEU A 28 -10.48 -1.13 1.13
N GLY A 29 -10.27 -1.43 2.41
CA GLY A 29 -11.20 -2.21 3.21
C GLY A 29 -12.61 -1.61 3.17
N LYS A 30 -13.63 -2.47 3.24
CA LYS A 30 -15.04 -2.06 3.14
C LYS A 30 -15.42 -0.94 4.11
N TRP A 31 -14.82 -0.92 5.30
CA TRP A 31 -14.97 0.19 6.25
C TRP A 31 -14.55 1.54 5.65
N MET A 32 -13.40 1.64 4.98
CA MET A 32 -12.95 2.88 4.33
C MET A 32 -13.90 3.28 3.21
N GLN A 33 -14.38 2.33 2.41
CA GLN A 33 -15.32 2.60 1.31
C GLN A 33 -16.67 3.12 1.83
N ASP A 34 -17.15 2.56 2.94
CA ASP A 34 -18.49 2.85 3.48
C ASP A 34 -18.50 4.09 4.40
N ASN A 35 -17.37 4.45 5.03
CA ASN A 35 -17.30 5.52 6.05
C ASN A 35 -16.46 6.73 5.63
N VAL A 36 -15.57 6.56 4.65
CA VAL A 36 -14.75 7.65 4.13
C VAL A 36 -15.20 7.90 2.70
N ALA A 37 -15.83 9.06 2.46
CA ALA A 37 -16.25 9.49 1.13
C ALA A 37 -15.03 9.88 0.28
N LEU A 38 -14.21 8.88 -0.06
CA LEU A 38 -13.02 9.02 -0.88
C LEU A 38 -13.43 9.51 -2.26
N GLN A 39 -13.05 10.74 -2.56
CA GLN A 39 -13.16 11.29 -3.91
C GLN A 39 -12.06 10.71 -4.79
N THR A 40 -10.83 10.66 -4.25
CA THR A 40 -9.66 10.11 -4.94
C THR A 40 -8.84 9.23 -3.99
N ALA A 41 -8.21 8.20 -4.54
CA ALA A 41 -7.13 7.45 -3.91
C ALA A 41 -6.27 6.85 -5.02
N ARG A 42 -5.26 7.60 -5.47
CA ARG A 42 -4.40 7.20 -6.60
C ARG A 42 -2.94 7.21 -6.19
N PHE A 43 -2.23 6.13 -6.49
CA PHE A 43 -0.84 5.95 -6.07
C PHE A 43 -0.03 5.29 -7.17
N SER A 44 1.24 5.66 -7.26
CA SER A 44 2.26 4.90 -7.98
C SER A 44 3.08 4.12 -6.97
N LEU A 45 3.17 2.81 -7.14
CA LEU A 45 3.82 1.91 -6.21
C LEU A 45 4.74 0.92 -6.91
N GLU A 46 5.71 0.45 -6.13
CA GLU A 46 6.59 -0.66 -6.47
C GLU A 46 6.70 -1.57 -5.25
N GLY A 47 6.76 -2.88 -5.47
CA GLY A 47 6.82 -3.85 -4.39
C GLY A 47 7.63 -5.07 -4.74
N TRP A 48 8.33 -5.60 -3.74
CA TRP A 48 9.03 -6.87 -3.79
C TRP A 48 8.49 -7.76 -2.68
N MET A 49 8.22 -9.02 -3.00
CA MET A 49 7.77 -10.02 -2.05
C MET A 49 8.69 -11.23 -2.14
N THR A 50 9.13 -11.73 -0.99
CA THR A 50 9.94 -12.95 -0.90
C THR A 50 9.04 -14.10 -0.46
N LEU A 51 9.05 -15.16 -1.25
CA LEU A 51 8.36 -16.42 -0.97
C LEU A 51 9.37 -17.45 -0.48
N SER A 52 9.00 -18.18 0.56
CA SER A 52 9.75 -19.30 1.10
C SER A 52 8.79 -20.43 1.46
N LYS A 53 9.00 -21.62 0.89
CA LYS A 53 8.12 -22.78 1.05
C LYS A 53 6.65 -22.49 0.71
N GLY A 54 6.42 -21.70 -0.34
CA GLY A 54 5.08 -21.29 -0.79
C GLY A 54 4.41 -20.23 0.10
N GLU A 55 5.06 -19.79 1.18
CA GLU A 55 4.54 -18.75 2.08
C GLU A 55 5.27 -17.42 1.90
N ILE A 56 4.59 -16.31 2.22
CA ILE A 56 5.20 -14.98 2.25
C ILE A 56 6.16 -14.90 3.44
N ALA A 57 7.45 -14.79 3.16
CA ALA A 57 8.49 -14.59 4.16
C ALA A 57 8.67 -13.12 4.54
N GLY A 58 8.39 -12.21 3.60
CA GLY A 58 8.49 -10.77 3.79
C GLY A 58 8.48 -10.01 2.48
N GLY A 59 8.77 -8.72 2.54
CA GLY A 59 8.82 -7.87 1.36
C GLY A 59 9.07 -6.41 1.69
N ASP A 60 9.14 -5.59 0.65
CA ASP A 60 9.25 -4.15 0.74
C ASP A 60 8.23 -3.53 -0.22
N VAL A 61 7.62 -2.43 0.18
CA VAL A 61 6.75 -1.61 -0.66
C VAL A 61 7.25 -0.18 -0.67
N TRP A 62 7.24 0.41 -1.85
CA TRP A 62 7.56 1.80 -2.09
C TRP A 62 6.38 2.50 -2.72
N LEU A 63 5.75 3.40 -1.98
CA LEU A 63 4.81 4.37 -2.53
C LEU A 63 5.63 5.56 -3.05
N LYS A 64 5.86 5.58 -4.36
CA LYS A 64 6.68 6.57 -5.05
C LYS A 64 6.05 7.96 -4.90
N GLN A 65 4.78 8.05 -5.24
CA GLN A 65 3.97 9.26 -5.21
C GLN A 65 2.50 8.91 -5.18
N GLY A 66 1.68 9.80 -4.67
CA GLY A 66 0.23 9.67 -4.77
C GLY A 66 -0.50 10.41 -3.68
N GLY A 67 -1.80 10.19 -3.62
CA GLY A 67 -2.62 10.79 -2.60
C GLY A 67 -4.04 10.27 -2.58
N ALA A 68 -4.73 10.68 -1.53
CA ALA A 68 -6.14 10.46 -1.37
C ALA A 68 -6.82 11.77 -0.94
N SER A 69 -8.07 11.94 -1.34
CA SER A 69 -8.90 13.03 -0.87
C SER A 69 -10.26 12.51 -0.44
N TRP A 70 -10.77 13.06 0.64
CA TRP A 70 -12.09 12.74 1.14
C TRP A 70 -12.78 13.98 1.68
N LEU A 71 -14.10 13.98 1.56
CA LEU A 71 -14.94 15.00 2.19
C LEU A 71 -15.13 14.60 3.66
N GLY A 72 -14.61 15.42 4.58
CA GLY A 72 -15.05 15.44 5.98
C GLY A 72 -16.27 16.36 6.13
N ASP A 73 -16.62 16.72 7.35
CA ASP A 73 -17.86 17.46 7.68
C ASP A 73 -18.20 18.57 6.67
N ASN A 74 -17.28 19.54 6.48
CA ASN A 74 -17.44 20.62 5.50
C ASN A 74 -16.13 20.95 4.77
N THR A 75 -15.12 20.09 4.91
CA THR A 75 -13.76 20.36 4.45
C THR A 75 -13.24 19.15 3.69
N THR A 76 -12.68 19.39 2.51
CA THR A 76 -11.92 18.35 1.80
C THR A 76 -10.58 18.19 2.46
N HIS A 77 -10.33 17.00 2.99
CA HIS A 77 -9.03 16.59 3.48
C HIS A 77 -8.24 15.94 2.36
N THR A 78 -6.94 16.18 2.36
CA THR A 78 -6.02 15.55 1.42
C THR A 78 -4.91 14.86 2.18
N LEU A 79 -4.51 13.71 1.67
CA LEU A 79 -3.31 12.99 2.04
C LEU A 79 -2.42 12.96 0.81
N SER A 80 -1.19 13.42 0.93
CA SER A 80 -0.16 13.21 -0.09
C SER A 80 0.95 12.32 0.44
N VAL A 81 1.47 11.47 -0.43
CA VAL A 81 2.66 10.66 -0.19
C VAL A 81 3.70 11.04 -1.23
N ASP A 82 4.92 11.25 -0.76
CA ASP A 82 6.12 11.41 -1.56
C ASP A 82 7.20 10.52 -0.95
N ASN A 83 7.59 9.48 -1.68
CA ASN A 83 8.68 8.57 -1.32
C ASN A 83 8.52 7.87 0.06
N LEU A 84 7.38 7.22 0.29
CA LEU A 84 7.16 6.41 1.49
C LEU A 84 7.56 4.95 1.23
N THR A 85 8.46 4.41 2.04
CA THR A 85 8.83 3.00 2.00
C THR A 85 8.34 2.28 3.23
N ALA A 86 7.94 1.02 3.07
CA ALA A 86 7.63 0.14 4.19
C ALA A 86 8.23 -1.25 3.98
N GLN A 87 8.91 -1.74 5.00
CA GLN A 87 9.38 -3.11 5.05
C GLN A 87 8.34 -3.99 5.76
N ILE A 88 8.02 -5.13 5.16
CA ILE A 88 7.10 -6.14 5.65
C ILE A 88 7.92 -7.35 6.10
N SER A 89 7.80 -7.73 7.37
CA SER A 89 8.45 -8.92 7.90
C SER A 89 7.44 -9.79 8.64
N ARG A 90 7.48 -11.11 8.42
CA ARG A 90 6.65 -12.05 9.18
C ARG A 90 7.17 -12.24 10.59
N GLU A 91 6.27 -12.18 11.56
CA GLU A 91 6.55 -12.53 12.95
C GLU A 91 6.45 -14.06 13.11
N GLN A 92 7.58 -14.70 13.41
CA GLN A 92 7.70 -16.16 13.43
C GLN A 92 6.81 -16.86 14.48
N ARG A 93 6.37 -16.15 15.52
CA ARG A 93 5.61 -16.73 16.64
C ARG A 93 4.10 -16.62 16.49
N ALA A 94 3.61 -15.59 15.81
CA ALA A 94 2.18 -15.28 15.74
C ALA A 94 1.60 -15.39 14.33
N GLY A 95 2.42 -15.64 13.31
CA GLY A 95 2.00 -15.58 11.91
C GLY A 95 1.56 -14.17 11.46
N SER A 96 1.74 -13.16 12.32
CA SER A 96 1.42 -11.76 12.04
C SER A 96 2.47 -11.16 11.10
N PHE A 97 2.13 -10.05 10.46
CA PHE A 97 3.08 -9.26 9.68
C PHE A 97 3.35 -7.93 10.37
N ILE A 98 4.62 -7.58 10.47
CA ILE A 98 5.08 -6.30 10.99
C ILE A 98 5.43 -5.42 9.79
N PHE A 99 4.81 -4.23 9.76
CA PHE A 99 5.07 -3.20 8.77
C PHE A 99 5.90 -2.09 9.41
N ARG A 100 7.12 -1.87 8.93
CA ARG A 100 7.99 -0.78 9.37
C ARG A 100 8.11 0.26 8.28
N THR A 101 7.57 1.45 8.51
CA THR A 101 7.65 2.55 7.55
C THR A 101 8.93 3.37 7.75
N ARG A 102 9.48 3.90 6.67
CA ARG A 102 10.56 4.89 6.67
C ARG A 102 10.17 6.06 5.78
N GLY A 103 10.49 7.28 6.21
CA GLY A 103 10.18 8.49 5.45
C GLY A 103 8.71 8.89 5.47
N LEU A 104 7.92 8.46 6.47
CA LEU A 104 6.52 8.86 6.59
C LEU A 104 6.40 10.37 6.82
N ARG A 105 6.09 11.10 5.75
CA ARG A 105 5.65 12.49 5.80
C ARG A 105 4.17 12.55 5.39
N LEU A 106 3.30 12.49 6.38
CA LEU A 106 1.86 12.70 6.17
C LEU A 106 1.60 14.21 6.16
N MET A 107 1.34 14.76 4.99
CA MET A 107 0.80 16.12 4.87
C MET A 107 -0.71 16.01 4.78
N VAL A 108 -1.38 16.32 5.88
CA VAL A 108 -2.83 16.50 5.91
C VAL A 108 -3.10 17.99 5.83
N ASN A 109 -3.52 18.48 4.67
CA ASN A 109 -3.99 19.86 4.56
C ASN A 109 -5.46 19.90 4.96
N PRO A 110 -5.84 20.67 6.01
CA PRO A 110 -7.23 21.06 6.16
C PRO A 110 -7.58 21.91 4.93
N GLY A 111 -8.55 21.46 4.13
CA GLY A 111 -9.06 22.25 3.03
C GLY A 111 -9.34 23.69 3.49
N ARG A 112 -8.93 24.67 2.70
CA ARG A 112 -9.26 26.07 2.97
C ARG A 112 -10.77 26.19 3.12
N ALA A 113 -11.25 26.65 4.27
CA ALA A 113 -12.54 27.30 4.34
C ALA A 113 -12.47 28.49 3.37
N GLY A 114 -13.27 28.43 2.30
CA GLY A 114 -13.46 29.59 1.43
C GLY A 114 -14.08 30.76 2.22
N PRO A 115 -13.88 32.00 1.78
CA PRO A 115 -14.45 33.19 2.43
C PRO A 115 -15.97 33.19 2.45
#